data_AF-A0A942DDM1-F1
#
_entry.id   AF-A0A942DDM1-F1
#
_cell.length_a   1.000
_cell.length_b   1.000
_cell.length_c   1.000
_cell.angle_alpha   90.00
_cell.angle_beta   90.00
_cell.angle_gamma   90.00
#
_symmetry.space_group_name_H-M   'P 1'
#
loop_
_entity.id
_entity.type
_entity.pdbx_description
1 polymer ?
#
loop_
_entity_poly.entity_id
_entity_poly.type
_entity_poly.pdbx_seq_one_letter_code
_entity_poly.pdbx_strand_id
1 'polypeptide(L)' 'MAEYILKILARDADSLQFERQTLYPGRCRVSVTCEPSITGRLIGKDGKTISALRSLIRAAASRHGKRVDIEVS' A
#
# COMPACT_ATOMS: atom_id res chain seq x y z
N MET A 1 -5.63 -1.56 -7.50
CA MET A 1 -4.94 -0.26 -7.68
C MET A 1 -3.72 -0.13 -6.77
N ALA A 2 -3.84 -0.21 -5.45
CA ALA A 2 -2.69 -0.07 -4.53
C ALA A 2 -1.53 -1.03 -4.87
N GLU A 3 -1.83 -2.32 -5.05
CA GLU A 3 -0.82 -3.35 -5.40
C GLU A 3 -0.09 -3.05 -6.70
N TYR A 4 -0.82 -2.60 -7.73
CA TYR A 4 -0.25 -2.25 -9.02
C TYR A 4 0.77 -1.10 -8.90
N ILE A 5 0.43 -0.04 -8.15
CA ILE A 5 1.34 1.09 -7.93
C ILE A 5 2.56 0.63 -7.11
N LEU A 6 2.36 -0.21 -6.09
CA LEU A 6 3.46 -0.73 -5.28
C LEU A 6 4.43 -1.59 -6.10
N LYS A 7 3.93 -2.43 -7.01
CA LYS A 7 4.77 -3.21 -7.94
C LYS A 7 5.61 -2.30 -8.85
N ILE A 8 5.04 -1.21 -9.35
CA ILE A 8 5.79 -0.19 -10.12
C ILE A 8 6.87 0.46 -9.27
N LEU A 9 6.55 0.87 -8.04
CA LEU A 9 7.49 1.52 -7.12
C LEU A 9 8.62 0.59 -6.68
N ALA A 10 8.36 -0.70 -6.52
CA ALA A 10 9.36 -1.71 -6.20
C ALA A 10 10.38 -1.92 -7.33
N ARG A 11 9.99 -1.60 -8.58
CA ARG A 11 10.71 -1.92 -9.83
C ARG A 11 10.94 -3.42 -10.07
N ASP A 12 10.20 -4.23 -9.33
CA ASP A 12 10.16 -5.68 -9.39
C ASP A 12 8.77 -6.09 -8.91
N ALA A 13 8.00 -6.72 -9.80
CA ALA A 13 6.59 -7.00 -9.58
C ALA A 13 6.35 -8.27 -8.75
N ASP A 14 7.36 -9.13 -8.65
CA ASP A 14 7.27 -10.45 -8.01
C ASP A 14 7.93 -10.45 -6.63
N SER A 15 8.69 -9.41 -6.30
CA SER A 15 9.35 -9.23 -5.01
C SER A 15 8.41 -8.74 -3.88
N LEU A 16 7.11 -8.62 -4.13
CA LEU A 16 6.13 -8.11 -3.17
C LEU A 16 5.09 -9.18 -2.83
N GLN A 17 4.95 -9.46 -1.53
CA GLN A 17 3.86 -10.28 -1.02
C GLN A 17 2.74 -9.39 -0.48
N PHE A 18 1.50 -9.70 -0.85
CA PHE A 18 0.33 -8.91 -0.48
C PHE A 18 -0.64 -9.77 0.33
N GLU A 19 -1.07 -9.23 1.47
CA GLU A 19 -2.16 -9.79 2.27
C GLU A 19 -3.29 -8.77 2.39
N ARG A 20 -4.52 -9.21 2.12
CA ARG A 20 -5.72 -8.39 2.27
C ARG A 20 -6.52 -8.89 3.44
N GLN A 21 -6.66 -8.05 4.46
CA GLN A 21 -7.47 -8.34 5.62
C GLN A 21 -8.70 -7.43 5.65
N THR A 22 -9.90 -8.02 5.75
CA THR A 22 -11.10 -7.25 6.04
C THR A 22 -11.24 -7.16 7.56
N LEU A 23 -11.17 -5.94 8.10
CA LEU A 23 -11.22 -5.72 9.56
C LEU A 23 -12.67 -5.61 10.05
N TYR A 24 -13.47 -4.80 9.35
CA TYR A 24 -14.89 -4.54 9.64
C TYR A 24 -15.61 -4.28 8.31
N PRO A 25 -16.96 -4.27 8.29
CA PRO A 25 -17.70 -3.81 7.12
C PRO A 25 -17.19 -2.44 6.64
N GLY A 26 -16.72 -2.40 5.39
CA GLY A 26 -16.15 -1.18 4.80
C GLY A 26 -14.70 -0.86 5.15
N ARG A 27 -14.02 -1.63 6.02
CA ARG A 27 -12.59 -1.40 6.34
C ARG A 27 -11.70 -2.56 5.93
N CYS A 28 -10.69 -2.25 5.12
CA CYS A 28 -9.71 -3.21 4.63
C CYS A 28 -8.28 -2.74 4.95
N ARG A 29 -7.41 -3.68 5.29
CA ARG A 29 -5.97 -3.49 5.38
C ARG A 29 -5.30 -4.26 4.25
N VAL A 30 -4.37 -3.61 3.57
CA VAL A 30 -3.46 -4.23 2.62
C VAL A 30 -2.06 -4.20 3.24
N SER A 31 -1.58 -5.36 3.64
CA SER A 31 -0.21 -5.55 4.14
C SER A 31 0.69 -5.94 2.99
N VAL A 32 1.87 -5.36 2.96
CA VAL A 32 2.88 -5.54 1.91
C VAL A 32 4.16 -5.94 2.59
N THR A 33 4.70 -7.10 2.23
CA THR A 33 5.98 -7.58 2.75
C THR A 33 6.98 -7.69 1.62
N CYS A 34 8.19 -7.21 1.86
CA CYS A 34 9.28 -7.26 0.89
C CYS A 34 10.66 -7.20 1.54
N GLU A 35 11.70 -7.47 0.76
CA GLU A 35 13.08 -7.34 1.21
C GLU A 35 13.41 -5.90 1.65
N PRO A 36 14.30 -5.70 2.64
CA PRO A 36 14.64 -4.36 3.15
C PRO A 36 15.11 -3.36 2.08
N SER A 37 15.79 -3.86 1.05
CA SER A 37 16.27 -3.05 -0.09
C SER A 37 15.12 -2.46 -0.93
N ILE A 38 13.96 -3.12 -0.95
CA ILE A 38 12.75 -2.67 -1.62
C ILE A 38 11.93 -1.79 -0.69
N THR A 39 11.87 -2.11 0.61
CA THR A 39 11.14 -1.32 1.62
C THR A 39 11.55 0.15 1.57
N GLY A 40 12.85 0.45 1.53
CA GLY A 40 13.35 1.83 1.41
C GLY A 40 12.81 2.58 0.17
N ARG A 41 12.66 1.88 -0.98
CA ARG A 41 12.09 2.45 -2.21
C ARG A 41 10.60 2.73 -2.07
N LEU A 42 9.84 1.82 -1.46
CA LEU A 42 8.40 1.98 -1.26
C LEU A 42 8.08 3.12 -0.27
N ILE A 43 8.84 3.20 0.83
CA ILE A 43 8.71 4.27 1.82
C ILE A 43 9.06 5.62 1.17
N GLY A 44 10.16 5.65 0.43
CA GLY A 44 10.71 6.87 -0.18
C GLY A 44 11.26 7.85 0.86
N LYS A 45 11.82 8.97 0.39
CA LYS A 45 12.44 9.98 1.25
C LYS A 45 11.45 10.49 2.32
N ASP A 46 11.83 10.38 3.58
CA ASP A 46 11.02 10.76 4.76
C ASP A 46 9.61 10.14 4.78
N GLY A 47 9.40 8.99 4.13
CA GLY A 47 8.09 8.35 4.03
C GLY A 47 7.10 9.07 3.10
N LYS A 48 7.54 10.07 2.33
CA LYS A 48 6.64 10.88 1.48
C LYS A 48 5.95 10.07 0.39
N THR A 49 6.62 9.06 -0.17
CA THR A 49 6.06 8.24 -1.26
C THR A 49 4.91 7.38 -0.74
N ILE A 50 5.15 6.62 0.34
CA ILE A 50 4.10 5.78 0.92
C ILE A 50 2.96 6.61 1.52
N SER A 51 3.25 7.79 2.09
CA SER A 51 2.23 8.71 2.62
C SER A 51 1.30 9.25 1.52
N ALA A 52 1.87 9.65 0.38
CA ALA A 52 1.09 10.10 -0.78
C ALA A 52 0.20 8.98 -1.33
N LEU A 53 0.74 7.76 -1.46
CA LEU A 53 -0.03 6.60 -1.90
C LEU A 53 -1.18 6.27 -0.94
N ARG A 54 -0.91 6.25 0.38
CA ARG A 54 -1.95 6.06 1.40
C ARG A 54 -3.05 7.09 1.28
N SER A 55 -2.70 8.35 1.06
CA SER A 55 -3.66 9.45 0.91
C SER A 55 -4.54 9.27 -0.34
N LEU A 56 -3.92 8.94 -1.47
CA LEU A 56 -4.62 8.65 -2.73
C LEU A 56 -5.62 7.50 -2.56
N ILE A 57 -5.18 6.39 -1.96
CA ILE A 57 -6.02 5.20 -1.78
C ILE A 57 -7.15 5.45 -0.79
N ARG A 58 -6.90 6.21 0.29
CA ARG A 58 -7.96 6.65 1.21
C ARG A 58 -9.01 7.51 0.50
N ALA A 59 -8.57 8.46 -0.34
CA ALA A 59 -9.49 9.32 -1.10
C ALA A 59 -10.30 8.54 -2.15
N ALA A 60 -9.70 7.56 -2.81
CA ALA A 60 -10.42 6.68 -3.73
C ALA A 60 -11.44 5.80 -2.99
N ALA A 61 -11.06 5.21 -1.85
CA ALA A 61 -11.92 4.34 -1.07
C ALA A 61 -13.10 5.09 -0.42
N SER A 62 -12.89 6.33 0.03
CA SER A 62 -13.93 7.12 0.71
C SER A 62 -15.12 7.41 -0.20
N ARG A 63 -14.89 7.57 -1.51
CA ARG A 63 -15.97 7.72 -2.53
C ARG A 63 -16.92 6.52 -2.58
N HIS A 64 -16.53 5.37 -2.02
CA HIS A 64 -17.32 4.15 -1.96
C HIS A 64 -17.78 3.81 -0.53
N GLY A 65 -17.65 4.75 0.43
CA GLY A 65 -17.94 4.48 1.84
C GLY A 65 -16.99 3.45 2.47
N LYS A 66 -15.80 3.26 1.89
CA LYS A 66 -14.79 2.31 2.37
C LYS A 66 -13.58 3.03 2.93
N ARG A 67 -12.82 2.36 3.79
CA ARG A 67 -11.54 2.81 4.32
C ARG A 67 -10.50 1.72 4.06
N VAL A 68 -9.42 2.10 3.37
CA VAL A 68 -8.30 1.21 3.08
C VAL A 68 -7.05 1.75 3.75
N ASP A 69 -6.41 0.92 4.56
CA ASP A 69 -5.12 1.19 5.20
C ASP A 69 -4.03 0.36 4.50
N ILE A 70 -2.86 0.96 4.24
CA ILE A 70 -1.70 0.26 3.63
C ILE A 70 -0.59 0.18 4.66
N GLU A 71 -0.14 -1.04 4.92
CA GLU A 71 0.97 -1.35 5.82
C GLU A 71 2.12 -1.93 4.99
N VAL A 72 3.33 -1.44 5.22
CA VAL A 72 4.55 -1.90 4.55
C VAL A 72 5.49 -2.37 5.65
N SER A 73 5.89 -3.64 5.57
CA SER A 73 6.67 -4.35 6.58
C SER A 73 7.91 -4.96 5.94
#